data_AF-A0A7M5WRT6-F1
#
_entry.id   AF-A0A7M5WRT6-F1
#
_cell.length_a   1.000
_cell.length_b   1.000
_cell.length_c   1.000
_cell.angle_alpha   90.00
_cell.angle_beta   90.00
_cell.angle_gamma   90.00
#
_symmetry.space_group_name_H-M   'P 1'
#
loop_
_entity.id
_entity.type
_entity.pdbx_description
1 polymer ?
#
loop_
_entity_poly.entity_id
_entity_poly.type
_entity_poly.pdbx_seq_one_letter_code
_entity_poly.pdbx_strand_id
1 'polypeptide(L)'
;FRATIQILQSRPVVLDRYYHSTTAYAIAKDSGFGIEKHLPSKGDPLYSWPNDLLRPSAVVFLTTEEKERDERMNIRDERTAEENELRDSQMFRKRIMEAYRRINLEGGWVEVDTGGTQEESLQKAVNGLKQIDVL
;
A
#
# COMPACT_ATOMS: atom_id res chain seq x y z
N PHE A 1 -21.14 19.96 -19.63
CA PHE A 1 -21.15 18.57 -19.09
C PHE A 1 -20.24 17.60 -19.86
N ARG A 2 -20.37 17.40 -21.18
CA ARG A 2 -19.49 16.46 -21.94
C ARG A 2 -17.99 16.82 -21.90
N ALA A 3 -17.63 18.09 -22.07
CA ALA A 3 -16.24 18.53 -22.03
C ALA A 3 -15.54 18.27 -20.67
N THR A 4 -16.28 18.40 -19.57
CA THR A 4 -15.76 18.15 -18.21
C THR A 4 -15.47 16.67 -17.99
N ILE A 5 -16.35 15.77 -18.45
CA ILE A 5 -16.12 14.31 -18.37
C ILE A 5 -14.89 13.93 -19.20
N GLN A 6 -14.73 14.52 -20.38
CA GLN A 6 -13.60 14.23 -21.27
C GLN A 6 -12.24 14.68 -20.69
N ILE A 7 -12.21 15.81 -19.97
CA ILE A 7 -11.01 16.28 -19.25
C ILE A 7 -10.71 15.39 -18.03
N LEU A 8 -11.73 14.90 -17.34
CA LEU A 8 -11.55 13.99 -16.19
C LEU A 8 -11.08 12.60 -16.61
N GLN A 9 -11.41 12.16 -17.83
CA GLN A 9 -10.94 10.89 -18.40
C GLN A 9 -9.46 10.87 -18.78
N SER A 10 -8.80 12.03 -18.88
CA SER A 10 -7.39 12.14 -19.31
C SER A 10 -6.43 12.52 -18.19
N ARG A 11 -6.87 12.56 -16.93
CA ARG A 11 -6.03 12.96 -15.79
C ARG A 11 -5.70 11.77 -14.91
N PRO A 12 -4.47 11.72 -14.34
CA PRO A 12 -4.13 10.69 -13.37
C PRO A 12 -5.01 10.83 -12.12
N VAL A 13 -5.44 9.68 -11.59
CA VAL A 13 -6.20 9.58 -10.35
C VAL A 13 -5.30 8.94 -9.30
N VAL A 14 -5.14 9.61 -8.16
CA VAL A 14 -4.41 9.08 -7.01
C VAL A 14 -5.45 8.62 -5.99
N LEU A 15 -5.35 7.37 -5.56
CA LEU A 15 -6.22 6.77 -4.56
C LEU A 15 -5.40 6.53 -3.29
N ASP A 16 -5.83 7.12 -2.18
CA ASP A 16 -5.33 6.72 -0.86
C ASP A 16 -6.04 5.44 -0.46
N ARG A 17 -5.28 4.33 -0.44
CA ARG A 17 -5.75 2.95 -0.26
C ARG A 17 -6.63 2.44 -1.41
N TYR A 18 -6.57 1.12 -1.63
CA TYR A 18 -7.35 0.43 -2.65
C TYR A 18 -7.40 -1.08 -2.32
N TYR A 19 -7.60 -1.95 -3.31
CA TYR A 19 -7.67 -3.40 -3.11
C TYR A 19 -6.55 -3.98 -2.24
N HIS A 20 -5.31 -3.50 -2.43
CA HIS A 20 -4.14 -3.99 -1.70
C HIS A 20 -4.30 -3.87 -0.19
N SER A 21 -4.85 -2.75 0.30
CA SER A 21 -4.94 -2.51 1.74
C SER A 21 -5.92 -3.43 2.43
N THR A 22 -7.06 -3.67 1.80
CA THR A 22 -8.08 -4.57 2.33
C THR A 22 -7.60 -6.02 2.26
N THR A 23 -7.05 -6.42 1.11
CA THR A 23 -6.62 -7.80 0.87
C THR A 23 -5.41 -8.18 1.72
N ALA A 24 -4.39 -7.33 1.80
CA ALA A 24 -3.21 -7.61 2.63
C ALA A 24 -3.56 -7.68 4.11
N TYR A 25 -4.43 -6.79 4.60
CA TYR A 25 -4.90 -6.81 5.98
C TYR A 25 -5.69 -8.09 6.28
N ALA A 26 -6.65 -8.46 5.42
CA ALA A 26 -7.44 -9.68 5.58
C ALA A 26 -6.57 -10.93 5.58
N ILE A 27 -5.67 -11.09 4.61
CA ILE A 27 -4.75 -12.24 4.53
C ILE A 27 -3.88 -12.32 5.78
N ALA A 28 -3.29 -11.20 6.22
CA ALA A 28 -2.41 -11.18 7.39
C ALA A 28 -3.16 -11.44 8.71
N LYS A 29 -4.45 -11.09 8.77
CA LYS A 29 -5.33 -11.34 9.92
C LYS A 29 -5.76 -12.80 9.98
N ASP A 30 -6.19 -13.35 8.85
CA ASP A 30 -6.73 -14.71 8.75
C ASP A 30 -5.64 -15.78 8.76
N SER A 31 -4.39 -15.43 8.44
CA SER A 31 -3.22 -16.32 8.58
C SER A 31 -2.81 -16.58 10.05
N GLY A 32 -3.58 -16.07 11.02
CA GLY A 32 -3.41 -16.35 12.45
C GLY A 32 -2.25 -15.62 13.12
N PHE A 33 -1.81 -16.11 14.29
CA PHE A 33 -0.73 -15.52 15.08
C PHE A 33 0.64 -16.13 14.72
N GLY A 34 1.72 -15.33 14.74
CA GLY A 34 3.08 -15.81 14.44
C GLY A 34 3.77 -15.14 13.23
N ILE A 35 4.74 -15.85 12.64
CA ILE A 35 5.75 -15.34 11.68
C ILE A 35 5.20 -15.38 10.23
N GLU A 36 5.80 -14.63 9.32
CA GLU A 36 5.50 -14.56 7.86
C GLU A 36 5.39 -15.93 7.14
N LYS A 37 5.88 -17.02 7.75
CA LYS A 37 5.76 -18.39 7.25
C LYS A 37 4.31 -18.92 7.22
N HIS A 38 3.39 -18.30 7.96
CA HIS A 38 1.98 -18.68 7.95
C HIS A 38 1.18 -18.02 6.82
N LEU A 39 1.75 -17.04 6.12
CA LEU A 39 1.12 -16.45 4.94
C LEU A 39 1.12 -17.46 3.78
N PRO A 40 0.07 -17.49 2.95
CA PRO A 40 0.03 -18.26 1.72
C PRO A 40 1.30 -18.07 0.88
N SER A 41 1.74 -19.10 0.16
CA SER A 41 2.97 -19.03 -0.63
C SER A 41 2.87 -17.94 -1.71
N LYS A 42 4.01 -17.36 -2.09
CA LYS A 42 4.05 -16.43 -3.23
C LYS A 42 3.47 -17.12 -4.47
N GLY A 43 2.57 -16.44 -5.17
CA GLY A 43 1.87 -16.98 -6.35
C GLY A 43 0.60 -17.77 -6.03
N ASP A 44 0.21 -17.89 -4.75
CA ASP A 44 -1.10 -18.41 -4.38
C ASP A 44 -2.22 -17.58 -5.05
N PRO A 45 -3.28 -18.21 -5.59
CA PRO A 45 -4.41 -17.52 -6.20
C PRO A 45 -5.04 -16.43 -5.32
N LEU A 46 -4.95 -16.53 -4.00
CA LEU A 46 -5.43 -15.50 -3.05
C LEU A 46 -4.76 -14.13 -3.27
N TYR A 47 -3.56 -14.10 -3.83
CA TYR A 47 -2.83 -12.88 -4.16
C TYR A 47 -3.17 -12.34 -5.56
N SER A 48 -4.02 -13.03 -6.32
CA SER A 48 -4.40 -12.59 -7.66
C SER A 48 -5.31 -11.37 -7.60
N TRP A 49 -5.15 -10.50 -8.59
CA TRP A 49 -6.04 -9.38 -8.76
C TRP A 49 -7.42 -9.85 -9.23
N PRO A 50 -8.52 -9.36 -8.64
CA PRO A 50 -9.87 -9.78 -9.01
C PRO A 50 -10.25 -9.24 -10.40
N ASN A 51 -10.91 -10.07 -11.21
CA ASN A 51 -11.16 -9.75 -12.64
C ASN A 51 -12.19 -8.63 -12.86
N ASP A 52 -12.99 -8.33 -11.84
CA ASP A 52 -14.07 -7.33 -11.86
C ASP A 52 -13.64 -5.96 -11.31
N LEU A 53 -12.39 -5.82 -10.86
CA LEU A 53 -11.85 -4.57 -10.34
C LEU A 53 -10.80 -3.98 -11.28
N LEU A 54 -10.91 -2.68 -11.55
CA LEU A 54 -9.92 -1.96 -12.35
C LEU A 54 -8.55 -2.03 -11.71
N ARG A 55 -7.53 -2.39 -12.50
CA ARG A 55 -6.14 -2.42 -12.05
C ARG A 55 -5.54 -1.01 -12.11
N PRO A 56 -4.84 -0.56 -11.06
CA PRO A 56 -4.08 0.68 -11.14
C PRO A 56 -2.88 0.50 -12.09
N SER A 57 -2.52 1.56 -12.81
CA SER A 57 -1.34 1.58 -13.68
C SER A 57 -0.01 1.67 -12.95
N ALA A 58 -0.03 1.93 -11.64
CA ALA A 58 1.10 1.90 -10.72
C ALA A 58 0.59 1.85 -9.28
N VAL A 59 1.40 1.28 -8.39
CA VAL A 59 1.20 1.36 -6.95
C VAL A 59 2.41 1.98 -6.29
N VAL A 60 2.18 3.01 -5.47
CA VAL A 60 3.18 3.59 -4.59
C VAL A 60 2.96 3.04 -3.19
N PHE A 61 3.90 2.24 -2.71
CA PHE A 61 3.86 1.64 -1.38
C PHE A 61 4.77 2.41 -0.43
N LEU A 62 4.16 3.15 0.49
CA LEU A 62 4.89 3.96 1.45
C LEU A 62 5.30 3.11 2.66
N THR A 63 6.59 3.04 2.95
CA THR A 63 7.14 2.40 4.15
C THR A 63 7.73 3.45 5.08
N THR A 64 7.64 3.23 6.39
CA THR A 64 8.28 4.08 7.40
C THR A 64 8.96 3.18 8.41
N GLU A 65 10.21 3.49 8.77
CA GLU A 65 10.88 2.80 9.87
C GLU A 65 10.19 3.09 11.22
N GLU A 66 10.23 2.12 12.14
CA GLU A 66 9.44 2.18 13.39
C GLU A 66 9.76 3.39 14.27
N LYS A 67 10.99 3.90 14.25
CA LYS A 67 11.39 5.05 15.09
C LYS A 67 10.71 6.35 14.71
N GLU A 68 10.47 6.59 13.43
CA GLU A 68 9.90 7.85 12.93
C GLU A 68 8.37 7.83 12.94
N ARG A 69 7.76 6.64 13.01
CA ARG A 69 6.31 6.46 13.08
C ARG A 69 5.74 6.95 14.42
N ASP A 70 6.43 6.68 15.53
CA ASP A 70 5.95 7.06 16.87
C ASP A 70 5.92 8.59 17.06
N GLU A 71 6.82 9.33 16.41
CA GLU A 71 6.89 10.80 16.48
C GLU A 71 5.79 11.47 15.64
N ARG A 72 5.49 10.97 14.43
CA ARG A 72 4.43 11.52 13.56
C ARG A 72 3.01 11.19 14.03
N MET A 73 2.85 10.12 14.82
CA MET A 73 1.54 9.60 15.24
C MET A 73 0.92 10.30 16.44
N ASN A 74 1.64 11.16 17.16
CA ASN A 74 1.10 11.92 18.30
C ASN A 74 0.23 13.14 17.89
N ILE A 75 0.01 13.35 16.59
CA ILE A 75 -0.66 14.55 16.06
C ILE A 75 -2.12 14.28 15.63
N ARG A 76 -2.58 13.02 15.57
CA ARG A 76 -3.97 12.66 15.17
C ARG A 76 -4.77 12.04 16.31
N ASP A 77 -5.94 12.64 16.59
CA ASP A 77 -6.84 12.27 17.69
C ASP A 77 -7.87 11.17 17.31
N GLU A 78 -8.15 10.97 16.02
CA GLU A 78 -9.09 9.96 15.53
C GLU A 78 -8.37 8.78 14.87
N ARG A 79 -8.45 7.60 15.49
CA ARG A 79 -7.85 6.34 15.00
C ARG A 79 -8.90 5.28 14.77
N THR A 80 -8.74 4.49 13.71
CA THR A 80 -9.58 3.31 13.47
C THR A 80 -9.11 2.12 14.32
N ALA A 81 -9.99 1.13 14.53
CA ALA A 81 -9.62 -0.11 15.23
C ALA A 81 -8.47 -0.85 14.53
N GLU A 82 -8.43 -0.82 13.19
CA GLU A 82 -7.36 -1.39 12.38
C GLU A 82 -6.00 -0.72 12.64
N GLU A 83 -5.98 0.60 12.83
CA GLU A 83 -4.77 1.36 13.16
C GLU A 83 -4.24 1.05 14.57
N ASN A 84 -5.12 0.71 15.51
CA ASN A 84 -4.75 0.26 16.85
C ASN A 84 -4.18 -1.17 16.83
N GLU A 85 -4.78 -2.12 16.10
CA GLU A 85 -4.21 -3.47 15.96
C GLU A 85 -2.85 -3.45 15.24
N LEU A 86 -2.70 -2.61 14.21
CA LEU A 86 -1.43 -2.34 13.58
C LEU A 86 -0.42 -1.79 14.58
N ARG A 87 -0.84 -0.98 15.55
CA ARG A 87 0.05 -0.42 16.58
C ARG A 87 0.62 -1.51 17.48
N ASP A 88 -0.22 -2.42 17.94
CA ASP A 88 0.10 -3.25 19.10
C ASP A 88 0.92 -4.51 18.77
N SER A 89 1.16 -4.82 17.48
CA SER A 89 1.96 -5.98 17.07
C SER A 89 2.91 -5.71 15.89
N GLN A 90 4.21 -5.59 16.18
CA GLN A 90 5.28 -5.52 15.18
C GLN A 90 5.23 -6.73 14.23
N MET A 91 4.91 -7.92 14.76
CA MET A 91 4.78 -9.15 13.97
C MET A 91 3.62 -9.06 12.97
N PHE A 92 2.49 -8.47 13.38
CA PHE A 92 1.35 -8.27 12.49
C PHE A 92 1.67 -7.29 11.35
N ARG A 93 2.37 -6.19 11.65
CA ARG A 93 2.84 -5.25 10.61
C ARG A 93 3.72 -5.94 9.57
N LYS A 94 4.70 -6.73 10.02
CA LYS A 94 5.60 -7.49 9.13
C LYS A 94 4.82 -8.40 8.19
N ARG A 95 3.80 -9.11 8.71
CA ARG A 95 2.92 -9.93 7.87
C ARG A 95 2.11 -9.13 6.87
N ILE A 96 1.58 -7.98 7.26
CA ILE A 96 0.84 -7.10 6.34
C ILE A 96 1.77 -6.63 5.22
N MET A 97 2.96 -6.12 5.56
CA MET A 97 3.94 -5.67 4.56
C MET A 97 4.33 -6.81 3.61
N GLU A 98 4.53 -8.01 4.13
CA GLU A 98 4.85 -9.18 3.31
C GLU A 98 3.65 -9.62 2.45
N ALA A 99 2.42 -9.56 2.96
CA ALA A 99 1.22 -9.81 2.18
C ALA A 99 1.07 -8.80 1.03
N TYR A 100 1.33 -7.51 1.28
CA TYR A 100 1.39 -6.46 0.25
C TYR A 100 2.36 -6.82 -0.87
N ARG A 101 3.58 -7.26 -0.52
CA ARG A 101 4.62 -7.65 -1.50
C ARG A 101 4.29 -8.91 -2.29
N ARG A 102 3.40 -9.77 -1.78
CA ARG A 102 2.98 -11.02 -2.44
C ARG A 102 1.80 -10.83 -3.38
N ILE A 103 0.97 -9.80 -3.20
CA ILE A 103 -0.14 -9.47 -4.11
C ILE A 103 0.45 -9.19 -5.50
N ASN A 104 -0.03 -9.93 -6.51
CA ASN A 104 0.53 -9.88 -7.84
C ASN A 104 0.24 -8.52 -8.49
N LEU A 105 1.29 -7.81 -8.88
CA LEU A 105 1.23 -6.48 -9.43
C LEU A 105 1.88 -6.44 -10.79
N GLU A 106 1.07 -6.68 -11.82
CA GLU A 106 1.48 -6.51 -13.21
C GLU A 106 1.59 -5.03 -13.58
N GLY A 107 0.96 -4.12 -12.82
CA GLY A 107 0.90 -2.68 -13.08
C GLY A 107 2.07 -1.86 -12.53
N GLY A 108 3.20 -2.45 -12.15
CA GLY A 108 4.35 -1.69 -11.63
C GLY A 108 4.22 -1.28 -10.14
N TRP A 109 5.36 -1.34 -9.43
CA TRP A 109 5.45 -1.15 -7.98
C TRP A 109 6.59 -0.19 -7.63
N VAL A 110 6.29 0.81 -6.82
CA VAL A 110 7.26 1.78 -6.31
C VAL A 110 7.20 1.77 -4.78
N GLU A 111 8.18 1.13 -4.15
CA GLU A 111 8.35 1.17 -2.70
C GLU A 111 9.12 2.44 -2.32
N VAL A 112 8.54 3.25 -1.44
CA VAL A 112 9.10 4.54 -1.03
C VAL A 112 9.27 4.55 0.47
N ASP A 113 10.51 4.61 0.90
CA ASP A 113 10.82 4.94 2.29
C ASP A 113 10.55 6.42 2.56
N THR A 114 9.66 6.65 3.52
CA THR A 114 9.15 7.95 3.94
C THR A 114 9.94 8.56 5.10
N GLY A 115 11.11 8.00 5.41
CA GLY A 115 12.08 8.65 6.27
C GLY A 115 12.62 9.94 5.67
N GLY A 116 12.83 10.93 6.54
CA GLY A 116 13.13 12.31 6.17
C GLY A 116 11.89 13.20 6.04
N THR A 117 11.90 14.10 5.05
CA THR A 117 10.86 15.12 4.81
C THR A 117 9.77 14.64 3.84
N GLN A 118 8.66 15.38 3.77
CA GLN A 118 7.58 15.10 2.83
C GLN A 118 8.02 15.31 1.38
N GLU A 119 8.81 16.35 1.11
CA GLU A 119 9.36 16.67 -0.20
C GLU A 119 10.31 15.57 -0.70
N GLU A 120 11.18 15.05 0.17
CA GLU A 120 12.06 13.93 -0.16
C GLU A 120 11.26 12.67 -0.50
N SER A 121 10.23 12.37 0.29
CA SER A 121 9.33 11.24 0.05
C SER A 121 8.60 11.38 -1.29
N LEU A 122 8.09 12.58 -1.61
CA LEU A 122 7.44 12.88 -2.87
C LEU A 122 8.40 12.72 -4.05
N GLN A 123 9.63 13.23 -3.92
CA GLN A 123 10.61 13.15 -4.99
C GLN A 123 11.01 11.69 -5.27
N LYS A 124 11.18 10.87 -4.23
CA LYS A 124 11.40 9.42 -4.36
C LYS A 124 10.25 8.75 -5.11
N ALA A 125 9.00 9.05 -4.74
CA ALA A 125 7.81 8.50 -5.40
C ALA A 125 7.73 8.87 -6.89
N VAL A 126 7.91 10.16 -7.22
CA VAL A 126 7.88 10.64 -8.61
C VAL A 126 9.00 10.03 -9.43
N ASN A 127 10.21 9.92 -8.88
CA ASN A 127 11.33 9.30 -9.56
C ASN A 127 11.08 7.82 -9.85
N GLY A 128 10.51 7.08 -8.89
CA GLY A 128 10.15 5.68 -9.09
C GLY A 128 9.06 5.50 -10.16
N LEU A 129 8.04 6.36 -10.17
CA LEU A 129 6.98 6.32 -11.18
C LEU A 129 7.49 6.59 -12.60
N LYS A 130 8.49 7.48 -12.75
CA LYS A 130 9.16 7.71 -14.04
C LYS A 130 9.99 6.52 -14.52
N GLN A 131 10.56 5.72 -13.62
CA GLN A 131 11.37 4.55 -13.98
C GLN A 131 10.52 3.39 -14.52
N ILE A 132 9.22 3.37 -14.22
CA ILE A 132 8.27 2.36 -14.71
C ILE A 132 7.41 2.87 -15.87
N ASP A 133 7.77 4.00 -16.48
CA ASP A 133 7.09 4.61 -17.64
C ASP A 133 5.59 4.91 -17.43
N VAL A 134 5.19 5.25 -16.20
CA VAL A 134 3.78 5.58 -15.86
C VAL A 134 3.52 7.09 -15.79
N LEU A 135 4.58 7.91 -15.78
CA LEU A 135 4.57 9.38 -15.81
C LEU A 135 5.46 9.90 -16.94
#